data_AF-A0A923ZUM5-F1
#
_entry.id   AF-A0A923ZUM5-F1
#
_cell.length_a   1.000
_cell.length_b   1.000
_cell.length_c   1.000
_cell.angle_alpha   90.00
_cell.angle_beta   90.00
_cell.angle_gamma   90.00
#
_symmetry.space_group_name_H-M   'P 1'
#
loop_
_entity.id
_entity.type
_entity.pdbx_description
1 polymer ?
#
loop_
_entity_poly.entity_id
_entity_poly.type
_entity_poly.pdbx_seq_one_letter_code
_entity_poly.pdbx_strand_id
1 'polypeptide(L)'
;MNLTLIKKAFIFLNLWVATACASTQIDVPKNLKIGAEQTNLYVPYLKDKTVALVVNHTSMIGKTHLADSLLSLGIKIKTIFAPEHGFRGTADAGEHVANGIDIKTGVPIVSLYGANKKPSSAQLEGIDVLIFDIQDVGARFYTYTSTMHYVMEACAEQS
;
A
#
# COMPACT_ATOMS: atom_id res chain seq x y z
N MET A 1 55.20 8.48 43.92
CA MET A 1 53.82 8.64 43.37
C MET A 1 53.39 7.29 42.82
N ASN A 2 52.41 6.64 43.44
CA ASN A 2 52.16 5.19 43.31
C ASN A 2 51.30 4.87 42.07
N LEU A 3 51.87 4.14 41.11
CA LEU A 3 51.27 3.84 39.79
C LEU A 3 49.97 3.02 39.88
N THR A 4 49.70 2.41 41.04
CA THR A 4 48.49 1.65 41.37
C THR A 4 47.26 2.51 41.69
N LEU A 5 47.43 3.79 42.07
CA LEU A 5 46.27 4.67 42.31
C LEU A 5 45.65 5.19 41.01
N ILE A 6 46.46 5.45 39.97
CA ILE A 6 46.00 6.03 38.70
C ILE A 6 45.21 5.00 37.87
N LYS A 7 45.57 3.71 37.94
CA LYS A 7 44.83 2.65 37.22
C LYS A 7 43.44 2.36 37.81
N LYS A 8 43.24 2.57 39.12
CA LYS A 8 41.93 2.38 39.76
C LYS A 8 40.94 3.51 39.45
N ALA A 9 41.44 4.74 39.27
CA ALA A 9 40.62 5.88 38.87
C ALA A 9 40.06 5.74 37.45
N PHE A 10 40.81 5.13 36.52
CA PHE A 10 40.38 4.93 35.14
C PHE A 10 39.36 3.81 34.93
N ILE A 11 39.32 2.81 35.83
CA ILE A 11 38.36 1.71 35.73
C ILE A 11 36.96 2.13 36.20
N PHE A 12 36.86 3.08 37.13
CA PHE A 12 35.56 3.58 37.61
C PHE A 12 34.90 4.61 36.69
N LEU A 13 35.61 5.20 35.72
CA LEU A 13 35.06 6.25 34.85
C LEU A 13 34.31 5.72 33.62
N ASN A 14 34.38 4.42 33.30
CA ASN A 14 33.74 3.82 32.13
C ASN A 14 32.44 3.05 32.43
N LEU A 15 31.85 3.21 33.63
CA LEU A 15 30.64 2.46 34.02
C LEU A 15 29.44 3.36 34.35
N TRP A 16 29.40 4.59 33.82
CA TRP A 16 28.33 5.55 34.11
C TRP A 16 27.95 6.44 32.92
N VAL A 17 27.96 5.89 31.71
CA VAL A 17 27.30 6.51 30.53
C VAL A 17 26.60 5.42 29.71
N ALA A 18 25.68 4.68 30.33
CA ALA A 18 24.83 3.70 29.64
C ALA A 18 23.36 3.76 30.12
N THR A 19 22.93 4.91 30.61
CA THR A 19 21.57 5.16 31.12
C THR A 19 21.24 6.61 30.74
N ALA A 20 20.33 6.94 29.83
CA ALA A 20 19.23 6.21 29.24
C ALA A 20 18.99 6.71 27.80
N CYS A 21 19.26 5.88 26.81
CA CYS A 21 18.38 5.85 25.63
C CYS A 21 17.31 4.82 25.98
N ALA A 22 16.32 5.23 26.77
CA ALA A 22 15.07 4.50 26.80
C ALA A 22 14.49 4.67 25.39
N SER A 23 14.70 3.68 24.52
CA SER A 23 13.89 3.56 23.32
C SER A 23 12.46 3.48 23.81
N THR A 24 11.69 4.54 23.60
CA THR A 24 10.25 4.49 23.75
C THR A 24 9.79 3.34 22.87
N GLN A 25 9.46 2.20 23.51
CA GLN A 25 8.76 1.13 22.86
C GLN A 25 7.43 1.76 22.46
N ILE A 26 7.29 2.08 21.17
CA ILE A 26 5.99 2.47 20.64
C ILE A 26 5.13 1.24 20.85
N ASP A 27 4.16 1.32 21.76
CA ASP A 27 3.11 0.32 21.92
C ASP A 27 2.31 0.31 20.61
N VAL A 28 2.81 -0.44 19.62
CA VAL A 28 2.06 -0.71 18.41
C VAL A 28 0.82 -1.48 18.87
N PRO A 29 -0.39 -0.96 18.60
CA PRO A 29 -1.61 -1.64 19.02
C PRO A 29 -1.57 -3.09 18.55
N LYS A 30 -1.63 -4.05 19.50
CA LYS A 30 -1.55 -5.48 19.19
C LYS A 30 -2.58 -5.96 18.16
N ASN A 31 -3.66 -5.19 17.97
CA ASN A 31 -4.74 -5.44 17.04
C ASN A 31 -5.06 -4.19 16.20
N LEU A 32 -4.07 -3.62 15.51
CA LEU A 32 -4.35 -2.62 14.48
C LEU A 32 -5.20 -3.25 13.37
N LYS A 33 -6.37 -2.67 13.09
CA LYS A 33 -7.17 -3.00 11.91
C LYS A 33 -6.92 -1.96 10.83
N ILE A 34 -6.45 -2.39 9.67
CA ILE A 34 -6.25 -1.49 8.53
C ILE A 34 -7.58 -1.13 7.87
N GLY A 35 -7.57 -0.17 6.94
CA GLY A 35 -8.78 0.25 6.22
C GLY A 35 -9.48 -0.91 5.50
N ALA A 36 -8.71 -1.74 4.78
CA ALA A 36 -9.23 -2.87 4.02
C ALA A 36 -9.99 -3.90 4.90
N GLU A 37 -9.57 -4.11 6.15
CA GLU A 37 -10.18 -5.07 7.08
C GLU A 37 -11.52 -4.59 7.67
N GLN A 38 -11.82 -3.30 7.58
CA GLN A 38 -13.04 -2.70 8.14
C GLN A 38 -14.20 -2.74 7.15
N THR A 39 -14.46 -3.93 6.57
CA THR A 39 -15.44 -4.14 5.49
C THR A 39 -16.84 -3.65 5.84
N ASN A 40 -17.24 -3.77 7.10
CA ASN A 40 -18.53 -3.28 7.61
C ASN A 40 -18.70 -1.76 7.45
N LEU A 41 -17.61 -0.99 7.39
CA LEU A 41 -17.65 0.47 7.26
C LEU A 41 -17.77 0.92 5.81
N TYR A 42 -17.18 0.22 4.84
CA TYR A 42 -17.10 0.71 3.47
C TYR A 42 -17.89 -0.12 2.44
N VAL A 43 -18.02 -1.44 2.63
CA VAL A 43 -18.72 -2.32 1.67
C VAL A 43 -20.18 -1.92 1.44
N PRO A 44 -20.96 -1.45 2.44
CA PRO A 44 -22.32 -0.97 2.18
C PRO A 44 -22.40 0.16 1.14
N TYR A 45 -21.39 1.04 1.07
CA TYR A 45 -21.33 2.13 0.10
C TYR A 45 -20.93 1.68 -1.31
N LEU A 46 -20.42 0.45 -1.45
CA LEU A 46 -20.01 -0.13 -2.74
C LEU A 46 -21.12 -0.96 -3.39
N LYS A 47 -22.18 -1.29 -2.66
CA LYS A 47 -23.30 -2.07 -3.21
C LYS A 47 -23.95 -1.31 -4.37
N ASP A 48 -24.29 -2.05 -5.41
CA ASP A 48 -24.91 -1.55 -6.64
C ASP A 48 -24.07 -0.51 -7.43
N LYS A 49 -22.81 -0.28 -7.01
CA LYS A 49 -21.85 0.57 -7.71
C LYS A 49 -20.91 -0.26 -8.58
N THR A 50 -20.50 0.33 -9.69
CA THR A 50 -19.43 -0.18 -10.54
C THR A 50 -18.09 0.33 -10.00
N VAL A 51 -17.28 -0.58 -9.45
CA VAL A 51 -16.06 -0.25 -8.71
C VAL A 51 -14.83 -0.48 -9.58
N ALA A 52 -13.86 0.43 -9.50
CA ALA A 52 -12.48 0.21 -9.95
C ALA A 52 -11.53 0.17 -8.76
N LEU A 53 -10.43 -0.56 -8.90
CA LEU A 53 -9.41 -0.68 -7.85
C LEU A 53 -8.06 -0.18 -8.35
N VAL A 54 -7.32 0.57 -7.54
CA VAL A 54 -5.88 0.80 -7.69
C VAL A 54 -5.19 0.04 -6.56
N VAL A 55 -4.61 -1.11 -6.90
CA VAL A 55 -4.15 -2.13 -5.95
C VAL A 55 -2.93 -2.85 -6.49
N ASN A 56 -2.14 -3.43 -5.59
CA ASN A 56 -1.02 -4.30 -5.93
C ASN A 56 -0.95 -5.48 -4.94
N HIS A 57 0.14 -6.26 -4.95
CA HIS A 57 0.29 -7.44 -4.10
C HIS A 57 0.23 -7.17 -2.58
N THR A 58 0.30 -5.91 -2.15
CA THR A 58 0.20 -5.51 -0.73
C THR A 58 -1.25 -5.35 -0.25
N SER A 59 -2.21 -5.28 -1.16
CA SER A 59 -3.64 -5.01 -0.90
C SER A 59 -4.34 -6.26 -0.34
N MET A 60 -4.07 -6.58 0.92
CA MET A 60 -4.47 -7.84 1.56
C MET A 60 -5.44 -7.64 2.73
N ILE A 61 -6.47 -8.48 2.80
CA ILE A 61 -7.31 -8.70 3.99
C ILE A 61 -6.91 -10.07 4.56
N GLY A 62 -6.11 -10.07 5.62
CA GLY A 62 -5.47 -11.28 6.14
C GLY A 62 -4.61 -11.94 5.07
N LYS A 63 -5.02 -13.11 4.58
CA LYS A 63 -4.31 -13.87 3.53
C LYS A 63 -4.97 -13.78 2.14
N THR A 64 -6.03 -13.00 2.01
CA THR A 64 -6.81 -12.89 0.79
C THR A 64 -6.65 -11.51 0.21
N HIS A 65 -6.43 -11.41 -1.11
CA HIS A 65 -6.32 -10.12 -1.77
C HIS A 65 -7.66 -9.34 -1.67
N LEU A 66 -7.60 -8.01 -1.55
CA LEU A 66 -8.78 -7.14 -1.44
C LEU A 66 -9.77 -7.39 -2.58
N ALA A 67 -9.30 -7.37 -3.84
CA ALA A 67 -10.12 -7.69 -5.01
C ALA A 67 -10.89 -9.02 -4.89
N ASP A 68 -10.23 -10.09 -4.45
CA ASP A 68 -10.87 -11.40 -4.27
C ASP A 68 -11.94 -11.34 -3.17
N SER A 69 -11.65 -10.62 -2.09
CA SER A 69 -12.57 -10.42 -0.97
C SER A 69 -13.82 -9.64 -1.41
N LEU A 70 -13.65 -8.55 -2.15
CA LEU A 70 -14.78 -7.73 -2.64
C LEU A 70 -15.64 -8.48 -3.66
N LEU A 71 -15.04 -9.25 -4.57
CA LEU A 71 -15.79 -10.12 -5.48
C LEU A 71 -16.60 -11.17 -4.71
N SER A 72 -16.02 -11.79 -3.67
CA SER A 72 -16.73 -12.77 -2.83
C SER A 72 -17.91 -12.17 -2.06
N LEU A 73 -17.87 -10.85 -1.81
CA LEU A 73 -18.94 -10.08 -1.18
C LEU A 73 -19.98 -9.55 -2.18
N GLY A 74 -19.86 -9.92 -3.47
CA GLY A 74 -20.79 -9.52 -4.52
C GLY A 74 -20.58 -8.11 -5.08
N ILE A 75 -19.41 -7.50 -4.83
CA ILE A 75 -19.09 -6.17 -5.39
C ILE A 75 -18.73 -6.30 -6.87
N LYS A 76 -19.33 -5.46 -7.70
CA LYS A 76 -19.07 -5.40 -9.14
C LYS A 76 -17.78 -4.63 -9.40
N ILE A 77 -16.71 -5.36 -9.68
CA ILE A 77 -15.41 -4.78 -10.05
C ILE A 77 -15.30 -4.75 -11.57
N LYS A 78 -15.15 -3.56 -12.15
CA LYS A 78 -15.06 -3.35 -13.61
C LYS A 78 -13.63 -3.51 -14.12
N THR A 79 -12.66 -2.96 -13.40
CA THR A 79 -11.26 -2.95 -13.81
C THR A 79 -10.34 -2.80 -12.61
N ILE A 80 -9.11 -3.27 -12.75
CA ILE A 80 -8.02 -3.09 -11.80
C ILE A 80 -6.93 -2.26 -12.49
N PHE A 81 -6.57 -1.14 -11.88
CA PHE A 81 -5.44 -0.33 -12.24
C PHE A 81 -4.23 -0.79 -11.41
N ALA A 82 -3.23 -1.38 -12.08
CA ALA A 82 -2.01 -1.86 -11.45
C ALA A 82 -0.87 -0.85 -11.69
N PRO A 83 -0.24 -0.29 -10.64
CA PRO A 83 0.95 0.55 -10.80
C PRO A 83 2.21 -0.33 -11.10
N GLU A 84 3.39 0.16 -10.73
CA GLU A 84 4.63 -0.61 -10.76
C GLU A 84 4.52 -1.98 -10.05
N HIS A 85 5.27 -2.98 -10.53
CA HIS A 85 5.30 -4.38 -10.04
C HIS A 85 3.99 -5.18 -10.18
N GLY A 86 2.95 -4.58 -10.75
CA GLY A 86 1.73 -5.25 -11.15
C GLY A 86 0.81 -5.61 -9.99
N PHE A 87 -0.24 -6.36 -10.32
CA PHE A 87 -1.36 -6.63 -9.43
C PHE A 87 -1.07 -7.76 -8.41
N ARG A 88 -0.58 -8.92 -8.87
CA ARG A 88 -0.37 -10.11 -8.03
C ARG A 88 1.08 -10.29 -7.54
N GLY A 89 1.99 -9.37 -7.86
CA GLY A 89 3.39 -9.44 -7.43
C GLY A 89 4.20 -10.55 -8.12
N THR A 90 3.73 -11.02 -9.28
CA THR A 90 4.40 -12.03 -10.11
C THR A 90 5.32 -11.41 -11.18
N ALA A 91 5.41 -10.08 -11.26
CA ALA A 91 6.26 -9.36 -12.20
C ALA A 91 7.52 -8.87 -11.49
N ASP A 92 8.68 -9.03 -12.14
CA ASP A 92 9.97 -8.63 -11.56
C ASP A 92 10.13 -7.10 -11.49
N ALA A 93 11.09 -6.65 -10.68
CA ALA A 93 11.40 -5.23 -10.56
C ALA A 93 11.89 -4.66 -11.91
N GLY A 94 11.15 -3.70 -12.46
CA GLY A 94 11.46 -3.05 -13.73
C GLY A 94 10.88 -3.75 -14.96
N GLU A 95 10.18 -4.88 -14.81
CA GLU A 95 9.45 -5.46 -15.93
C GLU A 95 8.27 -4.59 -16.34
N HIS A 96 7.99 -4.53 -17.65
CA HIS A 96 6.82 -3.85 -18.17
C HIS A 96 5.56 -4.56 -17.69
N VAL A 97 4.89 -3.95 -16.71
CA VAL A 97 3.52 -4.31 -16.35
C VAL A 97 2.64 -3.94 -17.55
N ALA A 98 2.22 -4.94 -18.31
CA ALA A 98 1.30 -4.76 -19.43
C ALA A 98 -0.15 -4.81 -18.95
N ASN A 99 -1.06 -4.28 -19.77
CA ASN A 99 -2.49 -4.56 -19.61
C ASN A 99 -2.74 -6.08 -19.71
N GLY A 100 -3.78 -6.57 -19.05
CA GLY A 100 -4.09 -7.99 -19.05
C GLY A 100 -5.44 -8.31 -18.46
N ILE A 101 -5.59 -9.57 -18.06
CA ILE A 101 -6.77 -10.08 -17.37
C ILE A 101 -6.25 -10.87 -16.17
N ASP A 102 -6.80 -10.63 -14.99
CA ASP A 102 -6.51 -11.47 -13.83
C ASP A 102 -7.09 -12.87 -14.05
N ILE A 103 -6.24 -13.87 -14.29
CA ILE A 103 -6.66 -15.24 -14.64
C ILE A 103 -7.60 -15.83 -13.60
N LYS A 104 -7.43 -15.47 -12.32
CA LYS A 104 -8.25 -15.98 -11.21
C LYS A 104 -9.67 -15.44 -11.24
N THR A 105 -9.86 -14.16 -11.55
CA THR A 105 -11.15 -13.46 -11.40
C THR A 105 -11.81 -13.06 -12.71
N GLY A 106 -11.06 -13.06 -13.82
CA GLY A 106 -11.50 -12.55 -15.11
C GLY A 106 -11.56 -11.02 -15.21
N VAL A 107 -11.17 -10.30 -14.16
CA VAL A 107 -11.22 -8.83 -14.13
C VAL A 107 -10.10 -8.25 -15.02
N PRO A 108 -10.41 -7.29 -15.91
CA PRO A 108 -9.40 -6.58 -16.69
C PRO A 108 -8.38 -5.85 -15.81
N ILE A 109 -7.12 -5.86 -16.23
CA ILE A 109 -6.02 -5.14 -15.61
C ILE A 109 -5.51 -4.09 -16.58
N VAL A 110 -5.43 -2.85 -16.12
CA VAL A 110 -4.83 -1.71 -16.82
C VAL A 110 -3.58 -1.28 -16.08
N SER A 111 -2.45 -1.21 -16.79
CA SER A 111 -1.20 -0.73 -16.23
C SER A 111 -1.19 0.79 -16.11
N LEU A 112 -0.86 1.29 -14.92
CA LEU A 112 -0.57 2.70 -14.65
C LEU A 112 0.96 2.96 -14.55
N TYR A 113 1.74 2.32 -15.43
CA TYR A 113 3.20 2.45 -15.49
C TYR A 113 3.71 2.93 -16.85
N GLY A 114 4.96 3.41 -16.89
CA GLY A 114 5.60 3.88 -18.12
C GLY A 114 4.94 5.14 -18.69
N ALA A 115 4.44 5.06 -19.93
CA ALA A 115 3.78 6.17 -20.62
C ALA A 115 2.35 6.44 -20.10
N ASN A 116 1.71 5.46 -19.47
CA ASN A 116 0.35 5.57 -18.96
C ASN A 116 0.38 5.65 -17.43
N LYS A 117 0.48 6.84 -16.83
CA LYS A 117 0.56 7.00 -15.34
C LYS A 117 -0.73 7.46 -14.69
N LYS A 118 -1.71 7.85 -15.51
CA LYS A 118 -2.99 8.44 -15.11
C LYS A 118 -4.10 7.71 -15.88
N PRO A 119 -5.16 7.22 -15.22
CA PRO A 119 -6.31 6.68 -15.94
C PRO A 119 -6.85 7.69 -16.95
N SER A 120 -7.10 7.24 -18.19
CA SER A 120 -7.74 8.10 -19.19
C SER A 120 -9.24 8.23 -18.94
N SER A 121 -9.89 9.25 -19.51
CA SER A 121 -11.35 9.43 -19.42
C SER A 121 -12.11 8.18 -19.86
N ALA A 122 -11.68 7.54 -20.96
CA ALA A 122 -12.28 6.31 -21.46
C ALA A 122 -12.08 5.12 -20.50
N GLN A 123 -10.96 5.07 -19.76
CA GLN A 123 -10.73 4.04 -18.75
C GLN A 123 -11.58 4.26 -17.49
N LEU A 124 -12.00 5.51 -17.22
CA LEU A 124 -12.86 5.88 -16.09
C LEU A 124 -14.36 5.83 -16.42
N GLU A 125 -14.74 5.76 -17.69
CA GLU A 125 -16.13 5.77 -18.12
C GLU A 125 -16.95 4.66 -17.41
N GLY A 126 -18.10 5.04 -16.82
CA GLY A 126 -19.00 4.10 -16.15
C GLY A 126 -18.42 3.45 -14.89
N ILE A 127 -17.41 4.06 -14.25
CA ILE A 127 -16.98 3.74 -12.90
C ILE A 127 -17.65 4.73 -11.95
N ASP A 128 -18.30 4.21 -10.91
CA ASP A 128 -18.99 5.02 -9.91
C ASP A 128 -18.07 5.37 -8.74
N VAL A 129 -17.16 4.45 -8.38
CA VAL A 129 -16.21 4.59 -7.26
C VAL A 129 -14.88 3.93 -7.61
N LEU A 130 -13.79 4.62 -7.27
CA LEU A 130 -12.44 4.08 -7.31
C LEU A 130 -11.90 3.91 -5.89
N ILE A 131 -11.36 2.72 -5.59
CA ILE A 131 -10.69 2.42 -4.31
C ILE A 131 -9.18 2.39 -4.55
N PHE A 132 -8.43 3.15 -3.76
CA PHE A 132 -6.97 3.05 -3.69
C PHE A 132 -6.58 2.32 -2.41
N ASP A 133 -5.85 1.22 -2.53
CA ASP A 133 -5.36 0.44 -1.37
C ASP A 133 -3.99 -0.13 -1.70
N ILE A 134 -2.92 0.55 -1.27
CA ILE A 134 -1.52 0.12 -1.49
C ILE A 134 -0.71 0.51 -0.26
N GLN A 135 0.12 -0.41 0.23
CA GLN A 135 1.12 -0.11 1.25
C GLN A 135 2.28 0.69 0.65
N ASP A 136 2.41 1.95 1.06
CA ASP A 136 3.56 2.81 0.75
C ASP A 136 4.61 2.75 1.87
N VAL A 137 5.83 3.21 1.60
CA VAL A 137 6.95 3.19 2.56
C VAL A 137 7.35 4.58 3.06
N GLY A 138 6.62 5.64 2.66
CA GLY A 138 6.82 7.00 3.15
C GLY A 138 8.07 7.70 2.58
N ALA A 139 8.57 7.24 1.44
CA ALA A 139 9.75 7.78 0.80
C ALA A 139 9.43 8.31 -0.60
N ARG A 140 9.83 9.56 -0.88
CA ARG A 140 9.45 10.28 -2.10
C ARG A 140 9.84 9.57 -3.42
N PHE A 141 10.87 8.75 -3.41
CA PHE A 141 11.33 8.04 -4.59
C PHE A 141 10.53 6.77 -4.89
N TYR A 142 9.63 6.35 -3.99
CA TYR A 142 8.58 5.37 -4.30
C TYR A 142 7.39 6.08 -4.94
N THR A 143 6.81 5.49 -5.97
CA THR A 143 5.91 6.25 -6.87
C THR A 143 4.42 6.04 -6.59
N TYR A 144 4.03 5.18 -5.64
CA TYR A 144 2.62 4.92 -5.34
C TYR A 144 1.85 6.16 -4.90
N THR A 145 2.47 7.06 -4.12
CA THR A 145 1.85 8.35 -3.76
C THR A 145 1.62 9.23 -5.00
N SER A 146 2.53 9.20 -5.97
CA SER A 146 2.34 9.89 -7.26
C SER A 146 1.22 9.24 -8.08
N THR A 147 1.13 7.91 -8.10
CA THR A 147 -0.02 7.21 -8.71
C THR A 147 -1.34 7.65 -8.08
N MET A 148 -1.41 7.70 -6.74
CA MET A 148 -2.60 8.17 -6.03
C MET A 148 -2.98 9.60 -6.46
N HIS A 149 -2.01 10.50 -6.54
CA HIS A 149 -2.23 11.87 -6.99
C HIS A 149 -2.83 11.92 -8.41
N TYR A 150 -2.24 11.23 -9.38
CA TYR A 150 -2.75 11.23 -10.75
C TYR A 150 -4.13 10.59 -10.88
N VAL A 151 -4.39 9.53 -10.13
CA VAL A 151 -5.71 8.89 -10.08
C VAL A 151 -6.75 9.85 -9.51
N MET A 152 -6.45 10.54 -8.40
CA MET A 152 -7.35 11.53 -7.81
C MET A 152 -7.63 12.69 -8.78
N GLU A 153 -6.61 13.18 -9.47
CA GLU A 153 -6.75 14.21 -10.51
C GLU A 153 -7.67 13.72 -11.65
N ALA A 154 -7.46 12.49 -12.14
CA ALA A 154 -8.29 11.91 -13.20
C ALA A 154 -9.76 11.78 -12.76
N CYS A 155 -10.02 11.34 -11.52
CA CYS A 155 -11.37 11.26 -10.97
C CYS A 155 -12.04 12.65 -10.88
N ALA A 156 -11.30 13.68 -10.47
CA ALA A 156 -11.82 15.05 -10.38
C ALA A 156 -12.18 15.64 -11.75
N GLU A 157 -11.44 15.27 -12.81
CA GLU A 157 -11.71 15.71 -14.18
C GLU A 157 -12.95 15.05 -14.82
N GLN A 158 -13.45 13.94 -14.27
CA GLN A 158 -14.67 13.25 -14.76
C GLN A 158 -15.95 13.64 -14.00
N SER A 159 -15.88 14.62 -13.09
CA SER A 159 -16.98 15.03 -12.21
C SER A 159 -17.98 15.98 -12.88
#